data_AF-A0A1H9G7V1-F1
#
_entry.id   AF-A0A1H9G7V1-F1
#
_cell.length_a   1.000
_cell.length_b   1.000
_cell.length_c   1.000
_cell.angle_alpha   90.00
_cell.angle_beta   90.00
_cell.angle_gamma   90.00
#
_symmetry.space_group_name_H-M   'P 1'
#
loop_
_entity.id
_entity.type
_entity.pdbx_description
1 polymer ?
#
loop_
_entity_poly.entity_id
_entity_poly.type
_entity_poly.pdbx_seq_one_letter_code
_entity_poly.pdbx_strand_id
1 'polypeptide(L)'
;MSTRIGALAGLVVGAGLGIGSMMILQQDSMMDHGAMAGMGDMPMTGNPDHDFMAGMVPHHQAAVDMANDVLANGTDPEVRALAQTILQSQQAEIDEMNDWLAANPVQN
;
A
#
# COMPACT_ATOMS: atom_id res chain seq x y z
N MET A 1 -29.85 -17.88 -20.58
CA MET A 1 -29.60 -18.12 -19.15
C MET A 1 -28.08 -18.17 -18.98
N SER A 2 -27.49 -17.07 -18.52
CA SER A 2 -26.04 -16.93 -18.36
C SER A 2 -25.60 -17.59 -17.07
N THR A 3 -24.70 -18.56 -17.16
CA THR A 3 -23.96 -19.06 -15.98
C THR A 3 -22.54 -18.54 -16.10
N ARG A 4 -22.18 -17.61 -15.20
CA ARG A 4 -20.81 -17.17 -14.91
C ARG A 4 -20.12 -18.31 -14.15
N ILE A 5 -18.83 -18.57 -14.38
CA ILE A 5 -17.69 -18.39 -13.43
C ILE A 5 -16.60 -19.28 -14.08
N GLY A 6 -15.41 -18.84 -14.51
CA GLY A 6 -14.60 -17.71 -14.09
C GLY A 6 -13.60 -18.14 -13.02
N ALA A 7 -12.57 -18.94 -13.36
CA ALA A 7 -11.37 -19.12 -12.55
C ALA A 7 -10.31 -19.95 -13.30
N LEU A 8 -9.44 -19.30 -14.06
CA LEU A 8 -8.13 -19.84 -14.43
C LEU A 8 -7.15 -18.68 -14.56
N ALA A 9 -5.92 -18.95 -14.12
CA ALA A 9 -4.74 -18.08 -14.01
C ALA A 9 -4.75 -17.18 -12.76
N GLY A 10 -3.76 -17.20 -11.91
CA GLY A 10 -2.49 -17.91 -11.94
C GLY A 10 -1.74 -17.47 -10.70
N LEU A 11 -1.33 -18.44 -9.90
CA LEU A 11 -0.41 -18.26 -8.80
C LEU A 11 0.84 -17.54 -9.31
N VAL A 12 0.96 -16.25 -9.02
CA VAL A 12 2.26 -15.58 -9.01
C VAL A 12 2.71 -15.66 -7.57
N VAL A 13 3.61 -16.60 -7.31
CA VAL A 13 4.46 -16.58 -6.11
C VAL A 13 5.33 -15.33 -6.24
N GLY A 14 4.86 -14.21 -5.69
CA GLY A 14 5.67 -13.03 -5.47
C GLY A 14 6.74 -13.38 -4.45
N ALA A 15 7.99 -13.37 -4.88
CA ALA A 15 9.14 -13.62 -4.03
C ALA A 15 9.15 -12.63 -2.86
N GLY A 16 8.84 -13.13 -1.66
CA GLY A 16 9.12 -12.45 -0.41
C GLY A 16 10.63 -12.27 -0.27
N LEU A 17 11.14 -11.13 -0.72
CA LEU A 17 12.39 -10.57 -0.24
C LEU A 17 12.01 -9.45 0.72
N GLY A 18 11.85 -9.85 1.98
CA GLY A 18 11.69 -8.93 3.09
C GLY A 18 12.87 -7.98 3.15
N ILE A 19 12.61 -6.70 2.86
CA ILE A 19 13.47 -5.59 3.25
C ILE A 19 12.89 -4.91 4.50
N GLY A 20 12.29 -5.70 5.39
CA GLY A 20 11.98 -5.25 6.74
C GLY A 20 13.22 -5.39 7.61
N SER A 21 14.22 -4.50 7.49
CA SER A 21 15.29 -4.35 8.50
C SER A 21 16.28 -3.17 8.34
N MET A 22 16.23 -2.32 7.32
CA MET A 22 17.27 -1.29 7.15
C MET A 22 16.73 0.13 7.40
N MET A 23 16.36 0.44 8.65
CA MET A 23 16.42 1.80 9.24
C MET A 23 16.05 1.74 10.74
N ILE A 24 16.98 1.26 11.57
CA ILE A 24 17.03 1.64 13.00
C ILE A 24 18.32 2.43 13.19
N LEU A 25 18.33 3.70 12.79
CA LEU A 25 19.24 4.69 13.32
C LEU A 25 18.54 6.07 13.30
N GLN A 26 18.38 6.63 14.49
CA GLN A 26 17.99 8.01 14.82
C GLN A 26 16.51 8.37 14.67
N GLN A 27 15.78 8.01 15.70
CA GLN A 27 14.57 8.70 16.13
C GLN A 27 14.99 10.00 16.86
N ASP A 28 14.98 11.13 16.15
CA ASP A 28 14.54 12.41 16.72
C ASP A 28 14.32 13.44 15.60
N SER A 29 13.09 13.98 15.53
CA SER A 29 12.62 15.06 14.65
C SER A 29 12.27 14.67 13.20
N MET A 30 11.00 14.91 12.84
CA MET A 30 10.37 14.82 11.51
C MET A 30 9.62 13.52 11.15
N MET A 31 8.91 12.94 12.12
CA MET A 31 7.62 12.31 11.77
C MET A 31 6.65 13.45 11.43
N ASP A 32 6.56 13.77 10.14
CA ASP A 32 5.51 14.61 9.61
C ASP A 32 4.16 14.03 10.06
N HIS A 33 3.38 14.85 10.78
CA HIS A 33 2.13 14.46 11.40
C HIS A 33 0.99 14.24 10.37
N GLY A 34 1.27 14.29 9.06
CA GLY A 34 0.28 14.15 8.00
C GLY A 34 -0.13 12.70 7.73
N ALA A 35 0.83 11.77 7.64
CA ALA A 35 0.54 10.39 7.21
C ALA A 35 -0.18 9.54 8.29
N MET A 36 0.04 9.84 9.58
CA MET A 36 -0.66 9.18 10.69
C MET A 36 -2.07 9.76 10.95
N ALA A 37 -2.35 10.98 10.49
CA ALA A 37 -3.65 11.63 10.71
C ALA A 37 -4.76 11.00 9.85
N GLY A 38 -4.43 10.49 8.66
CA GLY A 38 -5.41 9.89 7.75
C GLY A 38 -5.98 8.54 8.22
N MET A 39 -5.26 7.82 9.08
CA MET A 39 -5.72 6.53 9.61
C MET A 39 -6.63 6.68 10.83
N GLY A 40 -6.64 7.86 11.47
CA GLY A 40 -7.43 8.14 12.67
C GLY A 40 -8.90 8.52 12.42
N ASP A 41 -9.24 8.98 11.20
CA ASP A 41 -10.57 9.50 10.86
C ASP A 41 -11.42 8.56 9.99
N MET A 42 -10.92 7.38 9.62
CA MET A 42 -11.73 6.43 8.85
C MET A 42 -12.84 5.81 9.74
N PRO A 43 -14.11 5.79 9.28
CA PRO A 43 -15.19 5.13 10.00
C PRO A 43 -14.88 3.65 10.13
N MET A 44 -14.71 3.18 11.37
CA MET A 44 -14.51 1.76 11.65
C MET A 44 -15.82 1.01 11.40
N THR A 45 -15.73 -0.06 10.61
CA THR A 45 -16.87 -0.89 10.26
C THR A 45 -17.14 -1.97 11.30
N GLY A 46 -16.14 -2.25 12.16
CA GLY A 46 -16.17 -3.35 13.12
C GLY A 46 -15.72 -4.68 12.52
N ASN A 47 -15.44 -4.73 11.22
CA ASN A 47 -14.75 -5.84 10.58
C ASN A 47 -13.25 -5.50 10.49
N PRO A 48 -12.37 -6.17 11.25
CA PRO A 48 -10.95 -5.85 11.29
C PRO A 48 -10.26 -6.05 9.93
N ASP A 49 -10.70 -7.01 9.12
CA ASP A 49 -10.11 -7.24 7.80
C ASP A 49 -10.44 -6.08 6.86
N HIS A 50 -11.70 -5.64 6.87
CA HIS A 50 -12.12 -4.49 6.06
C HIS A 50 -11.44 -3.20 6.52
N ASP A 51 -11.40 -2.96 7.83
CA ASP A 51 -10.79 -1.76 8.40
C ASP A 51 -9.28 -1.72 8.13
N PHE A 52 -8.59 -2.88 8.15
CA PHE A 52 -7.19 -2.99 7.76
C PHE A 52 -6.98 -2.67 6.28
N MET A 53 -7.76 -3.30 5.39
CA MET A 53 -7.62 -3.11 3.94
C MET A 53 -7.93 -1.67 3.54
N ALA A 54 -9.00 -1.08 4.08
CA ALA A 54 -9.33 0.33 3.87
C ALA A 54 -8.26 1.25 4.45
N GLY A 55 -7.72 0.92 5.63
CA GLY A 55 -6.59 1.58 6.30
C GLY A 55 -5.33 1.65 5.47
N MET A 56 -4.97 0.55 4.83
CA MET A 56 -3.69 0.40 4.14
C MET A 56 -3.65 1.09 2.78
N VAL A 57 -4.79 1.32 2.12
CA VAL A 57 -4.85 2.09 0.86
C VAL A 57 -4.22 3.49 0.99
N PRO A 58 -4.68 4.40 1.88
CA PRO A 58 -4.07 5.72 2.02
C PRO A 58 -2.64 5.66 2.60
N HIS A 59 -2.34 4.68 3.46
CA HIS A 59 -0.97 4.47 3.96
C HIS A 59 0.01 4.17 2.80
N HIS A 60 -0.39 3.30 1.87
CA HIS A 60 0.44 2.95 0.70
C HIS A 60 0.51 4.11 -0.29
N GLN A 61 -0.59 4.86 -0.47
CA GLN A 61 -0.62 6.03 -1.34
C GLN A 61 0.42 7.08 -0.89
N ALA A 62 0.56 7.33 0.41
CA ALA A 62 1.58 8.25 0.92
C ALA A 62 3.01 7.82 0.53
N ALA A 63 3.30 6.52 0.53
CA ALA A 63 4.60 6.00 0.08
C ALA A 63 4.80 6.15 -1.43
N VAL A 64 3.74 5.94 -2.23
CA VAL A 64 3.76 6.17 -3.69
C VAL A 64 4.01 7.65 -4.01
N ASP A 65 3.38 8.56 -3.28
CA ASP A 65 3.55 10.01 -3.47
C ASP A 65 5.00 10.44 -3.17
N MET A 66 5.57 9.98 -2.04
CA MET A 66 6.97 10.23 -1.72
C MET A 66 7.94 9.60 -2.74
N ALA A 67 7.65 8.39 -3.21
CA ALA A 67 8.45 7.75 -4.25
C ALA A 67 8.45 8.55 -5.55
N ASN A 68 7.28 9.08 -5.97
CA ASN A 68 7.18 9.97 -7.13
C ASN A 68 8.01 11.24 -6.96
N ASP A 69 7.99 11.87 -5.78
CA ASP A 69 8.80 13.05 -5.49
C ASP A 69 10.31 12.77 -5.61
N VAL A 70 10.77 11.62 -5.11
CA VAL A 70 12.16 11.18 -5.26
C VAL A 70 12.50 10.92 -6.74
N LEU A 71 11.59 10.31 -7.51
CA LEU A 71 11.82 10.05 -8.93
C LEU A 71 11.84 11.33 -9.77
N ALA A 72 11.09 12.36 -9.38
CA ALA A 72 11.07 13.66 -10.03
C ALA A 72 12.28 14.53 -9.67
N ASN A 73 12.65 14.56 -8.38
CA ASN A 73 13.56 15.59 -7.85
C ASN A 73 14.85 15.03 -7.22
N GLY A 74 14.87 13.75 -6.84
CA GLY A 74 16.02 13.11 -6.20
C GLY A 74 17.17 12.85 -7.17
N THR A 75 18.39 12.88 -6.67
CA THR A 75 19.62 12.76 -7.48
C THR A 75 20.46 11.52 -7.18
N ASP A 76 20.27 10.90 -6.02
CA ASP A 76 21.01 9.68 -5.65
C ASP A 76 20.46 8.46 -6.42
N PRO A 77 21.31 7.71 -7.16
CA PRO A 77 20.85 6.61 -8.00
C PRO A 77 20.31 5.42 -7.21
N GLU A 78 20.84 5.12 -6.02
CA GLU A 78 20.38 4.00 -5.20
C GLU A 78 19.01 4.32 -4.59
N VAL A 79 18.84 5.55 -4.11
CA VAL A 79 17.56 6.01 -3.54
C VAL A 79 16.47 6.07 -4.62
N ARG A 80 16.81 6.49 -5.84
CA ARG A 80 15.86 6.47 -6.97
C ARG A 80 15.46 5.05 -7.38
N ALA A 81 16.40 4.10 -7.36
CA ALA A 81 16.08 2.70 -7.64
C ALA A 81 15.14 2.10 -6.58
N LEU A 82 15.35 2.46 -5.31
CA LEU A 82 14.45 2.10 -4.23
C LEU A 82 13.06 2.71 -4.44
N ALA A 83 12.97 4.01 -4.75
CA ALA A 83 11.70 4.69 -5.01
C ALA A 83 10.93 4.03 -6.17
N GLN A 84 11.61 3.63 -7.25
CA GLN A 84 10.98 2.95 -8.37
C GLN A 84 10.44 1.56 -7.99
N THR A 85 11.11 0.87 -7.07
CA THR A 85 10.64 -0.42 -6.53
C THR A 85 9.41 -0.22 -5.65
N ILE A 86 9.46 0.74 -4.71
CA ILE A 86 8.34 1.08 -3.81
C ILE A 86 7.11 1.48 -4.63
N LEU A 87 7.27 2.34 -5.64
CA LEU A 87 6.17 2.77 -6.49
C LEU A 87 5.46 1.58 -7.15
N GLN A 88 6.22 0.64 -7.71
CA GLN A 88 5.63 -0.52 -8.40
C GLN A 88 4.93 -1.48 -7.43
N SER A 89 5.56 -1.80 -6.30
CA SER A 89 4.97 -2.75 -5.34
C SER A 89 3.74 -2.17 -4.66
N GLN A 90 3.83 -0.96 -4.13
CA GLN A 90 2.75 -0.33 -3.36
C GLN A 90 1.55 0.00 -4.26
N GLN A 91 1.77 0.35 -5.54
CA GLN A 91 0.67 0.55 -6.48
C GLN A 91 -0.08 -0.74 -6.77
N ALA A 92 0.63 -1.86 -6.95
CA ALA A 92 0.00 -3.16 -7.12
C ALA A 92 -0.79 -3.59 -5.88
N GLU A 93 -0.25 -3.37 -4.68
CA GLU A 93 -0.96 -3.64 -3.42
C GLU A 93 -2.20 -2.75 -3.23
N ILE A 94 -2.15 -1.48 -3.65
CA ILE A 94 -3.34 -0.60 -3.68
C ILE A 94 -4.43 -1.18 -4.58
N ASP A 95 -4.07 -1.64 -5.77
CA ASP A 95 -5.02 -2.22 -6.72
C ASP A 95 -5.65 -3.51 -6.14
N GLU A 96 -4.83 -4.39 -5.55
CA GLU A 96 -5.29 -5.61 -4.88
C GLU A 96 -6.23 -5.31 -3.70
N MET A 97 -5.91 -4.30 -2.87
CA MET A 97 -6.76 -3.90 -1.75
C MET A 97 -8.11 -3.34 -2.22
N ASN A 98 -8.10 -2.50 -3.25
CA ASN A 98 -9.33 -1.94 -3.82
C ASN A 98 -10.22 -3.02 -4.44
N ASP A 99 -9.63 -3.97 -5.17
CA ASP A 99 -10.36 -5.11 -5.73
C ASP A 99 -10.98 -5.97 -4.62
N TRP A 100 -10.24 -6.21 -3.54
CA TRP A 100 -10.76 -6.94 -2.38
C TRP A 100 -11.90 -6.19 -1.70
N LEU A 101 -11.77 -4.88 -1.46
CA LEU A 101 -12.82 -4.05 -0.84
C LEU A 101 -14.08 -4.00 -1.71
N ALA A 102 -13.94 -3.91 -3.03
CA ALA A 102 -15.07 -3.94 -3.97
C ALA A 102 -15.80 -5.29 -3.96
N ALA A 103 -15.07 -6.40 -3.79
CA ALA A 103 -15.64 -7.74 -3.67
C ALA A 103 -16.25 -8.03 -2.29
N ASN A 104 -15.84 -7.31 -1.25
CA ASN A 104 -16.23 -7.53 0.15
C ASN A 104 -16.83 -6.27 0.79
N PRO A 105 -17.98 -5.77 0.31
CA PRO A 105 -18.62 -4.61 0.91
C PRO A 105 -19.05 -4.89 2.36
N VAL A 106 -19.04 -3.87 3.21
CA VAL A 106 -19.57 -3.93 4.57
C VAL A 106 -21.03 -4.40 4.51
N GLN A 107 -21.32 -5.51 5.18
CA GLN A 107 -22.67 -6.04 5.29
C GLN A 107 -23.41 -5.23 6.37
N ASN A 108 -24.50 -4.58 5.98
CA ASN A 108 -25.39 -3.83 6.88
C ASN A 108 -26.25 -4.76 7.75
#